data_AF-A0A3B8NY50-F1
#
_entry.id   AF-A0A3B8NY50-F1
#
_cell.length_a   1.000
_cell.length_b   1.000
_cell.length_c   1.000
_cell.angle_alpha   90.00
_cell.angle_beta   90.00
_cell.angle_gamma   90.00
#
_symmetry.space_group_name_H-M   'P 1'
#
loop_
_entity.id
_entity.type
_entity.pdbx_description
1 polymer ?
#
loop_
_entity_poly.entity_id
_entity_poly.type
_entity_poly.pdbx_seq_one_letter_code
_entity_poly.pdbx_strand_id
1 'polypeptide(L)' 'VDGRDQVGPTWLGLYGSVEEIEGGTSVQVDDQYLIESIRDPNAQVVRGYRPNIMPPFGIDDDGIDAIIAYIRSLQ' A
#
# COMPACT_ATOMS: atom_id res chain seq x y z
N VAL A 1 -7.25 11.65 -6.88
CA VAL A 1 -7.70 10.37 -6.30
C VAL A 1 -9.08 10.60 -5.72
N ASP A 2 -10.06 9.77 -6.06
CA ASP A 2 -11.48 9.99 -5.73
C ASP A 2 -11.93 9.26 -4.44
N GLY A 3 -10.99 8.62 -3.72
CA GLY A 3 -11.24 8.01 -2.42
C GLY A 3 -11.98 6.69 -2.45
N ARG A 4 -12.29 6.14 -3.64
CA ARG A 4 -13.05 4.89 -3.75
C ARG A 4 -12.13 3.68 -3.81
N ASP A 5 -12.45 2.70 -2.99
CA ASP A 5 -11.86 1.37 -3.08
C ASP A 5 -12.31 0.68 -4.37
N GLN A 6 -11.39 -0.05 -5.01
CA GLN A 6 -11.68 -0.84 -6.19
C GLN A 6 -11.02 -2.20 -6.09
N VAL A 7 -10.00 -2.46 -6.90
CA VAL A 7 -9.21 -3.69 -6.87
C VAL A 7 -8.27 -3.71 -5.67
N GLY A 8 -7.86 -2.53 -5.21
CA GLY A 8 -7.06 -2.28 -4.02
C GLY A 8 -7.63 -1.13 -3.20
N PRO A 9 -7.06 -0.87 -2.01
CA PRO A 9 -7.44 0.24 -1.15
C PRO A 9 -7.15 1.57 -1.82
N THR A 10 -7.93 2.60 -1.47
CA THR A 10 -7.66 3.96 -1.91
C THR A 10 -6.32 4.47 -1.35
N TRP A 11 -5.62 5.32 -2.11
CA TRP A 11 -4.41 6.00 -1.63
C TRP A 11 -4.71 7.33 -0.93
N LEU A 12 -5.95 7.83 -1.04
CA LEU A 12 -6.37 9.07 -0.40
C LEU A 12 -6.42 8.86 1.13
N GLY A 13 -5.63 9.62 1.88
CA GLY A 13 -5.53 9.47 3.33
C GLY A 13 -4.89 8.16 3.81
N LEU A 14 -4.30 7.37 2.91
CA LEU A 14 -3.72 6.06 3.24
C LEU A 14 -2.44 6.22 4.09
N TYR A 15 -1.58 7.19 3.75
CA TYR A 15 -0.36 7.39 4.51
C TYR A 15 -0.65 7.76 5.97
N GLY A 16 -0.01 7.11 6.92
CA GLY A 16 -0.26 7.29 8.35
C GLY A 16 -1.58 6.70 8.86
N SER A 17 -2.40 6.07 8.01
CA SER A 17 -3.56 5.30 8.44
C SER A 17 -3.13 4.01 9.16
N VAL A 18 -4.10 3.33 9.76
CA VAL A 18 -3.92 1.99 10.31
C VAL A 18 -4.79 1.03 9.50
N GLU A 19 -4.16 0.06 8.86
CA GLU A 19 -4.83 -0.98 8.10
C GLU A 19 -4.82 -2.30 8.87
N GLU A 20 -5.86 -3.11 8.71
CA GLU A 20 -5.89 -4.47 9.24
C GLU A 20 -5.41 -5.43 8.15
N ILE A 21 -4.42 -6.27 8.46
CA ILE A 21 -3.86 -7.27 7.54
C ILE A 21 -4.59 -8.60 7.72
N GLU A 22 -4.62 -9.43 6.67
CA GLU A 22 -5.06 -10.82 6.78
C GLU A 22 -4.29 -11.52 7.91
N GLY A 23 -5.02 -12.18 8.82
CA GLY A 23 -4.46 -12.72 10.07
C GLY A 23 -4.74 -11.87 11.32
N GLY A 24 -5.34 -10.68 11.17
CA GLY A 24 -5.88 -9.89 12.28
C GLY A 24 -4.87 -9.00 13.00
N THR A 25 -3.72 -8.75 12.38
CA THR A 25 -2.74 -7.77 12.87
C THR A 25 -3.00 -6.42 12.21
N SER A 26 -2.95 -5.33 12.98
CA SER A 26 -3.00 -3.99 12.44
C SER A 26 -1.59 -3.48 12.14
N VAL A 27 -1.43 -2.80 11.02
CA VAL A 27 -0.17 -2.17 10.59
C VAL A 27 -0.38 -0.68 10.39
N GLN A 28 0.62 0.11 10.76
CA GLN A 28 0.64 1.53 10.41
C GLN A 28 1.16 1.66 8.98
N VAL A 29 0.46 2.42 8.15
CA VAL A 29 0.91 2.68 6.78
C VAL A 29 1.99 3.76 6.80
N ASP A 30 3.24 3.35 6.92
CA ASP A 30 4.42 4.20 6.82
C ASP A 30 5.23 3.90 5.54
N ASP A 31 6.38 4.56 5.38
CA ASP A 31 7.25 4.31 4.23
C ASP A 31 7.70 2.86 4.16
N GLN A 32 8.03 2.24 5.30
CA GLN A 32 8.53 0.87 5.31
C GLN A 32 7.44 -0.10 4.82
N TYR A 33 6.20 0.08 5.29
CA TYR A 33 5.05 -0.69 4.83
C TYR A 33 4.80 -0.49 3.33
N LEU A 34 4.87 0.74 2.82
CA LEU A 34 4.66 1.02 1.40
C LEU A 34 5.78 0.45 0.52
N ILE A 35 7.04 0.54 0.95
CA ILE A 35 8.18 -0.07 0.24
C ILE A 35 7.99 -1.59 0.17
N GLU A 36 7.65 -2.23 1.29
CA GLU A 36 7.43 -3.67 1.35
C GLU A 36 6.23 -4.07 0.47
N SER A 37 5.12 -3.34 0.54
CA SER A 37 3.93 -3.62 -0.29
C SER A 37 4.19 -3.47 -1.79
N ILE A 38 5.14 -2.62 -2.20
CA ILE A 38 5.53 -2.46 -3.61
C ILE A 38 6.49 -3.58 -4.05
N ARG A 39 7.46 -3.94 -3.21
CA ARG A 39 8.49 -4.95 -3.52
C ARG A 39 7.99 -6.38 -3.38
N ASP A 40 7.20 -6.65 -2.35
CA ASP A 40 6.57 -7.92 -2.04
C ASP A 40 5.08 -7.72 -1.72
N PRO A 41 4.22 -7.58 -2.75
CA PRO A 41 2.81 -7.28 -2.57
C PRO A 41 1.98 -8.33 -1.83
N ASN A 42 2.53 -9.54 -1.64
CA ASN A 42 1.86 -10.63 -0.93
C ASN A 42 2.33 -10.78 0.52
N ALA A 43 3.34 -10.01 0.96
CA ALA A 43 3.85 -10.08 2.32
C ALA A 43 2.80 -9.64 3.35
N GLN A 44 2.07 -8.55 3.05
CA GLN A 44 1.07 -7.96 3.94
C GLN A 44 -0.18 -7.54 3.17
N VAL A 45 -1.15 -8.45 3.05
CA VAL A 45 -2.41 -8.21 2.33
C VAL A 45 -3.44 -7.58 3.27
N VAL A 46 -3.95 -6.40 2.92
CA VAL A 46 -5.02 -5.73 3.66
C VAL A 46 -6.28 -6.60 3.68
N ARG A 47 -6.91 -6.73 4.83
CA ARG A 47 -8.13 -7.51 5.04
C ARG A 47 -9.21 -7.10 4.05
N GLY A 48 -9.80 -8.08 3.38
CA GLY A 48 -10.85 -7.87 2.39
C GLY A 48 -10.33 -7.73 0.96
N TYR A 49 -9.02 -7.62 0.76
CA TYR A 49 -8.37 -7.70 -0.53
C TYR A 49 -7.84 -9.09 -0.81
N ARG A 50 -7.73 -9.46 -2.09
CA ARG A 50 -7.27 -10.79 -2.49
C ARG A 50 -5.75 -10.77 -2.73
N PRO A 51 -5.00 -11.79 -2.27
CA PRO A 51 -3.59 -11.96 -2.61
C PRO A 51 -3.41 -12.18 -4.12
N ASN A 52 -2.21 -11.93 -4.62
CA ASN A 52 -1.76 -12.13 -6.01
C ASN A 52 -2.48 -11.26 -7.06
N ILE A 53 -3.20 -10.23 -6.62
CA ILE A 53 -3.82 -9.26 -7.52
C ILE A 53 -2.84 -8.14 -7.88
N MET A 54 -2.03 -7.70 -6.92
CA MET A 54 -0.96 -6.73 -7.15
C MET A 54 0.26 -7.47 -7.72
N PRO A 55 0.63 -7.23 -8.99
CA PRO A 55 1.80 -7.87 -9.57
C PRO A 55 3.08 -7.25 -8.99
N PRO A 56 4.17 -8.03 -8.85
CA PRO A 56 5.45 -7.47 -8.49
C PRO A 56 5.92 -6.53 -9.58
N PHE A 57 6.32 -5.32 -9.19
CA PHE A 57 6.86 -4.33 -10.10
C PHE A 57 8.36 -4.17 -9.90
N GLY A 58 9.12 -4.29 -10.99
CA GLY A 58 10.57 -4.03 -11.01
C GLY A 58 10.86 -2.53 -11.05
N ILE A 59 10.33 -1.77 -10.10
CA ILE A 59 10.61 -0.34 -9.95
C ILE A 59 11.90 -0.19 -9.12
N ASP A 60 12.72 0.78 -9.51
CA ASP A 60 13.94 1.13 -8.79
C ASP A 60 13.62 1.98 -7.54
N ASP A 61 14.65 2.25 -6.74
CA ASP A 61 14.47 2.93 -5.46
C ASP A 61 13.92 4.35 -5.65
N ASP A 62 14.42 5.08 -6.65
CA ASP A 62 13.95 6.43 -7.00
C ASP A 62 12.46 6.43 -7.39
N GLY A 63 12.02 5.42 -8.15
CA GLY A 63 10.62 5.27 -8.53
C GLY A 63 9.71 4.94 -7.34
N ILE A 64 10.19 4.11 -6.41
CA ILE A 64 9.47 3.80 -5.17
C ILE A 64 9.31 5.06 -4.31
N ASP A 65 10.38 5.83 -4.15
CA ASP A 65 10.36 7.09 -3.39
C ASP A 65 9.39 8.10 -4.00
N ALA A 66 9.35 8.20 -5.33
CA ALA A 66 8.41 9.07 -6.03
C ALA A 66 6.94 8.65 -5.80
N ILE A 67 6.64 7.34 -5.78
CA ILE A 67 5.31 6.82 -5.48
C ILE A 67 4.92 7.14 -4.05
N ILE A 68 5.81 6.91 -3.08
CA ILE A 68 5.57 7.19 -1.67
C ILE A 68 5.34 8.68 -1.44
N ALA A 69 6.16 9.54 -2.06
CA ALA A 69 5.98 10.98 -2.01
C ALA A 69 4.61 11.40 -2.57
N TYR A 70 4.15 10.75 -3.65
CA TYR A 70 2.81 10.99 -4.19
C TYR A 70 1.72 10.54 -3.21
N ILE A 71 1.79 9.35 -2.63
CA ILE A 71 0.81 8.84 -1.64
C ILE A 71 0.75 9.77 -0.41
N ARG A 72 1.90 10.25 0.07
CA ARG A 72 1.97 11.25 1.15
C ARG A 72 1.31 12.58 0.78
N SER A 73 1.36 13.00 -0.47
CA SER A 73 0.72 14.23 -0.93
C SER A 73 -0.82 14.14 -0.98
N LEU A 74 -1.36 12.93 -0.91
CA LEU A 74 -2.80 12.65 -0.94
C LEU A 74 -3.43 12.57 0.45
N GLN A 75 -2.83 13.22 1.45
CA GLN A 75 -3.45 13.47 2.76
C GLN A 75 -4.70 14.33 2.61
#